data_AF-W4M7C6-F1
#
_entry.id   AF-W4M7C6-F1
#
_cell.length_a   1.000
_cell.length_b   1.000
_cell.length_c   1.000
_cell.angle_alpha   90.00
_cell.angle_beta   90.00
_cell.angle_gamma   90.00
#
_symmetry.space_group_name_H-M   'P 1'
#
loop_
_entity.id
_entity.type
_entity.pdbx_description
1 polymer ?
#
loop_
_entity_poly.entity_id
_entity_poly.type
_entity_poly.pdbx_seq_one_letter_code
_entity_poly.pdbx_strand_id
1 'polypeptide(L)' 'MSRTSAWCLVQGYAQQVGLAHVKPHDFRHFVGTELTRRHGIRQAQLALGHKRIETTVQHYVLDELEGGLTDGLYCCLGTL' A
#
# COMPACT_ATOMS: atom_id res chain seq x y z
N MET A 1 -6.87 17.49 21.40
CA MET A 1 -6.02 17.91 20.26
C MET A 1 -6.91 18.21 19.06
N SER A 2 -6.65 19.30 18.34
CA SER A 2 -7.33 19.61 17.08
C SER A 2 -6.60 18.97 15.90
N ARG A 3 -7.29 18.85 14.75
CA ARG A 3 -6.66 18.37 13.50
C ARG A 3 -5.45 19.23 13.12
N THR A 4 -5.58 20.55 13.28
CA THR A 4 -4.52 21.51 13.01
C THR A 4 -3.33 21.32 13.95
N SER A 5 -3.56 21.14 15.26
CA SER A 5 -2.47 20.95 16.22
C SER A 5 -1.72 19.63 15.99
N ALA A 6 -2.45 18.56 15.64
CA ALA A 6 -1.83 17.29 15.26
C ALA A 6 -0.97 17.44 14.00
N TRP A 7 -1.43 18.20 13.02
CA TRP A 7 -0.69 18.43 11.78
C TRP A 7 0.57 19.28 11.99
N CYS A 8 0.51 20.31 12.83
CA CYS A 8 1.69 21.09 13.21
C CYS A 8 2.79 20.21 13.84
N LEU A 9 2.42 19.25 14.70
CA LEU A 9 3.37 18.30 15.27
C LEU A 9 4.04 17.44 14.20
N VAL A 10 3.25 16.90 13.27
CA VAL A 10 3.77 16.08 12.15
C VAL A 10 4.77 16.88 11.31
N GLN A 11 4.44 18.13 10.97
CA GLN A 11 5.33 19.00 10.20
C GLN A 11 6.63 19.30 10.96
N GLY A 12 6.55 19.54 12.27
CA GLY A 12 7.73 19.77 13.11
C GLY A 12 8.68 18.58 13.11
N TYR A 13 8.17 17.36 13.24
CA TYR A 13 9.00 16.15 13.17
C TYR A 13 9.53 15.90 11.76
N ALA A 14 8.73 16.12 10.72
CA ALA A 14 9.18 15.99 9.33
C ALA A 14 10.39 16.89 9.05
N GLN A 15 10.33 18.15 9.51
CA GLN A 15 11.43 19.10 9.36
C GLN A 15 12.70 18.65 10.09
N GLN A 16 12.58 18.08 11.29
CA GLN A 16 13.73 17.58 12.06
C GLN A 16 14.50 16.45 11.35
N VAL A 17 13.79 15.64 10.55
CA VAL A 17 14.41 14.56 9.76
C VAL A 17 14.73 14.98 8.32
N GLY A 18 14.63 16.28 8.01
CA GLY A 18 14.95 16.82 6.68
C GLY A 18 13.90 16.55 5.61
N LEU A 19 12.69 16.15 5.99
CA LEU A 19 11.57 15.97 5.06
C LEU A 19 10.80 17.29 4.91
N ALA A 20 10.77 17.81 3.69
CA ALA A 20 10.00 19.01 3.33
C ALA A 20 8.63 18.64 2.73
N HIS A 21 7.63 19.50 2.95
CA HIS A 21 6.33 19.45 2.27
C HIS A 21 5.52 18.16 2.42
N VAL A 22 5.68 17.44 3.54
CA VAL A 22 4.84 16.27 3.84
C VAL A 22 3.36 16.70 3.88
N LYS A 23 2.49 15.95 3.22
CA LYS A 23 1.03 16.15 3.16
C LYS A 23 0.30 14.98 3.81
N PRO A 24 -0.93 15.16 4.31
CA PRO A 24 -1.67 14.06 4.94
C PRO A 24 -1.88 12.88 3.98
N HIS A 25 -1.97 13.17 2.68
CA HIS A 25 -2.13 12.15 1.65
C HIS A 25 -0.89 11.27 1.46
N ASP A 26 0.31 11.76 1.79
CA ASP A 26 1.55 10.99 1.66
C ASP A 26 1.55 9.79 2.63
N PHE A 27 1.03 9.98 3.86
CA PHE A 27 0.84 8.90 4.81
C PHE A 27 -0.17 7.85 4.31
N ARG A 28 -1.26 8.31 3.69
CA ARG A 28 -2.25 7.41 3.09
C ARG A 28 -1.62 6.59 1.96
N HIS A 29 -0.78 7.22 1.14
CA HIS A 29 -0.08 6.54 0.07
C HIS A 29 0.94 5.53 0.58
N PHE A 30 1.71 5.89 1.62
CA PHE A 30 2.65 4.99 2.25
C PHE A 30 1.96 3.73 2.78
N VAL A 31 0.87 3.89 3.55
CA VAL A 31 0.10 2.76 4.08
C VAL A 31 -0.48 1.90 2.95
N GLY A 32 -1.04 2.51 1.91
CA GLY A 32 -1.58 1.78 0.76
C GLY A 32 -0.52 0.96 0.01
N THR A 33 0.68 1.51 -0.14
CA THR A 33 1.81 0.85 -0.80
C THR A 33 2.27 -0.36 0.01
N GLU A 34 2.48 -0.19 1.32
CA GLU A 34 2.97 -1.27 2.19
C GLU A 34 1.95 -2.41 2.35
N LEU A 35 0.65 -2.08 2.45
CA LEU A 35 -0.39 -3.11 2.48
C LEU A 35 -0.46 -3.89 1.17
N THR A 36 -0.31 -3.22 0.03
CA THR A 36 -0.31 -3.87 -1.27
C THR A 36 0.87 -4.82 -1.40
N ARG A 37 2.07 -4.39 -1.01
CA ARG A 37 3.29 -5.21 -1.03
C ARG A 37 3.20 -6.45 -0.15
N ARG A 38 2.65 -6.34 1.06
CA ARG A 38 2.70 -7.42 2.07
C ARG A 38 1.50 -8.36 2.01
N HIS A 39 0.35 -7.85 1.60
CA HIS A 39 -0.94 -8.55 1.74
C HIS A 39 -1.77 -8.53 0.46
N GLY A 40 -1.25 -7.93 -0.62
CA GLY A 40 -1.94 -7.80 -1.88
C GLY A 40 -2.95 -6.66 -1.93
N ILE A 41 -3.34 -6.32 -3.15
CA ILE A 41 -4.14 -5.14 -3.47
C ILE A 41 -5.55 -5.15 -2.86
N ARG A 42 -6.15 -6.33 -2.69
CA ARG A 42 -7.51 -6.48 -2.11
C ARG A 42 -7.52 -6.08 -0.63
N GLN A 43 -6.48 -6.45 0.12
CA GLN A 43 -6.37 -6.09 1.53
C GLN A 43 -6.12 -4.59 1.70
N ALA A 44 -5.27 -4.01 0.84
CA ALA A 44 -5.08 -2.56 0.78
C ALA A 44 -6.39 -1.82 0.46
N GLN A 45 -7.21 -2.33 -0.48
CA GLN A 45 -8.50 -1.74 -0.83
C GLN A 45 -9.45 -1.64 0.37
N LEU A 46 -9.60 -2.73 1.13
CA LEU A 46 -10.47 -2.80 2.30
C LEU A 46 -9.99 -1.85 3.41
N ALA A 47 -8.70 -1.89 3.72
CA ALA A 47 -8.10 -1.04 4.76
C ALA A 47 -8.21 0.46 4.44
N LEU A 48 -8.12 0.84 3.16
CA LEU A 48 -8.28 2.23 2.72
C LEU A 48 -9.75 2.64 2.53
N GLY A 49 -10.69 1.70 2.56
CA GLY A 49 -12.13 1.96 2.36
C GLY A 49 -12.49 2.34 0.92
N HIS A 50 -11.74 1.86 -0.07
CA HIS A 50 -12.01 2.15 -1.48
C HIS A 50 -13.16 1.29 -2.02
N LYS A 51 -14.24 1.95 -2.46
CA LYS A 51 -15.42 1.25 -3.06
C LYS A 51 -15.08 0.49 -4.34
N ARG A 52 -14.13 1.03 -5.11
CA ARG A 52 -13.71 0.55 -6.43
C ARG A 52 -12.27 0.08 -6.34
N ILE A 53 -11.94 -1.06 -6.95
CA ILE A 53 -10.57 -1.59 -6.90
C ILE A 53 -9.61 -0.74 -7.73
N GLU A 54 -10.13 -0.12 -8.79
CA GLU A 54 -9.39 0.73 -9.73
C GLU A 54 -8.72 1.91 -9.00
N THR A 55 -9.36 2.46 -7.96
CA THR A 55 -8.77 3.56 -7.17
C THR A 55 -7.60 3.11 -6.29
N THR A 56 -7.47 1.81 -6.02
CA THR A 56 -6.30 1.25 -5.33
C THR A 56 -5.21 0.92 -6.35
N VAL A 57 -5.57 0.35 -7.49
CA VAL A 57 -4.66 0.01 -8.61
C VAL A 57 -3.90 1.26 -9.09
N GLN A 58 -4.60 2.38 -9.33
CA GLN A 58 -3.96 3.60 -9.85
C GLN A 58 -2.85 4.19 -8.96
N HIS A 59 -2.82 3.83 -7.68
CA HIS A 59 -1.90 4.44 -6.71
C HIS A 59 -0.84 3.49 -6.16
N TYR A 60 -1.03 2.16 -6.26
CA TYR A 60 -0.23 1.18 -5.52
C TYR A 60 0.26 -0.01 -6.33
N VAL A 61 0.14 0.00 -7.66
CA VAL A 61 0.60 -1.11 -8.51
C VAL A 61 2.11 -1.27 -8.42
N LEU A 62 2.49 -2.46 -7.98
CA LEU A 62 3.83 -3.05 -8.04
C LEU A 62 3.64 -4.49 -8.52
N ASP A 63 3.05 -4.65 -9.70
CA ASP A 63 2.81 -5.97 -10.27
C ASP A 63 4.03 -6.36 -11.12
N GLU A 64 5.04 -6.91 -10.46
CA GLU A 64 5.95 -7.85 -11.12
C GLU A 64 5.37 -9.26 -10.90
N LEU A 65 5.19 -9.99 -12.00
CA LEU A 65 4.81 -11.41 -11.93
C LEU A 65 5.95 -12.17 -11.25
N GLU A 66 5.70 -12.71 -10.05
CA GLU A 66 6.67 -13.57 -9.37
C GLU A 66 6.98 -14.79 -10.26
N GLY A 67 8.25 -14.93 -10.64
CA GLY A 67 8.72 -16.09 -11.39
C GLY A 67 8.44 -17.38 -10.63
N GLY A 68 7.85 -18.36 -11.31
CA GLY A 68 7.50 -19.65 -10.73
C GLY A 68 6.12 -19.72 -10.04
N LEU A 69 5.30 -18.66 -10.12
CA LEU A 69 3.93 -18.65 -9.60
C LEU A 69 3.07 -19.83 -10.10
N THR A 70 3.36 -20.34 -11.30
CA THR A 70 2.60 -21.44 -11.92
C THR A 70 3.27 -22.81 -11.82
N ASP A 71 4.49 -22.91 -11.28
CA ASP A 71 5.30 -24.13 -11.35
C ASP A 71 4.66 -25.30 -10.57
N GLY A 72 3.89 -24.99 -9.52
CA GLY A 72 3.15 -25.98 -8.73
C GLY A 72 1.75 -26.31 -9.24
N LEU A 73 1.22 -25.58 -10.23
CA LEU A 73 -0.19 -25.71 -10.63
C LEU A 73 -0.51 -27.01 -11.38
N TYR A 74 0.48 -27.65 -12.01
CA TYR A 74 0.28 -28.80 -12.89
C TYR A 74 0.97 -30.09 -12.41
N CYS A 75 1.74 -30.05 -11.32
CA CYS A 75 2.60 -31.17 -10.91
C CYS A 75 1.87 -32.33 -10.20
N CYS A 76 0.55 -32.26 -9.99
CA CYS A 76 -0.24 -33.31 -9.31
C CYS A 76 -1.17 -34.13 -10.22
N LEU A 77 -1.04 -34.08 -11.56
CA LEU A 77 -1.90 -34.82 -12.49
C LEU A 77 -1.27 -36.11 -13.05
N GLY A 78 -0.24 -36.68 -12.39
CA GLY A 78 0.56 -37.78 -12.94
C GLY A 78 0.78 -38.99 -12.03
N THR A 79 -0.12 -39.29 -11.08
CA THR A 79 -0.05 -40.57 -10.36
C THR A 79 -1.45 -41.04 -9.98
N LEU A 80 -2.07 -41.78 -10.89
CA LEU A 80 -2.91 -42.98 -10.68
C LEU A 80 -3.42 -43.48 -12.03
#